data_AF-A0A561VLR8-F1
#
_entry.id   AF-A0A561VLR8-F1
#
_cell.length_a   1.000
_cell.length_b   1.000
_cell.length_c   1.000
_cell.angle_alpha   90.00
_cell.angle_beta   90.00
_cell.angle_gamma   90.00
#
_symmetry.space_group_name_H-M   'P 1'
#
loop_
_entity.id
_entity.type
_entity.pdbx_description
1 polymer ?
#
loop_
_entity_poly.entity_id
_entity_poly.type
_entity_poly.pdbx_seq_one_letter_code
_entity_poly.pdbx_strand_id
1 'polypeptide(L)'
;MSASEDETGYPLVMPMADWLVVDAVMDLEIQDLRDKAWESGTPDQLDEHASGLADVAESIRQAGWHQIPDLPQDASGFESWPKPGQTANLSLTARQWGLVVSALRRWAAVDEPSEPQDAAACRRIAAMLREQFIEKRYGEIPPVRTEW
;
A
#
# COMPACT_ATOMS: atom_id res chain seq x y z
N MET A 1 -24.15 15.56 -12.24
CA MET A 1 -23.21 15.21 -11.15
C MET A 1 -22.79 13.78 -11.41
N SER A 2 -21.66 13.58 -12.10
CA SER A 2 -21.13 12.26 -12.40
C SER A 2 -20.54 11.67 -11.10
N ALA A 3 -20.92 10.44 -10.77
CA ALA A 3 -20.23 9.66 -9.75
C ALA A 3 -18.74 9.62 -10.12
N SER A 4 -17.91 10.27 -9.30
CA SER A 4 -16.56 10.69 -9.63
C SER A 4 -15.63 9.48 -9.74
N GLU A 5 -14.68 9.55 -10.66
CA GLU A 5 -13.67 8.53 -10.97
C GLU A 5 -12.89 8.01 -9.73
N ASP A 6 -12.96 8.72 -8.60
CA ASP A 6 -12.40 8.33 -7.30
C ASP A 6 -13.05 7.12 -6.62
N GLU A 7 -14.26 6.70 -6.99
CA GLU A 7 -14.92 5.51 -6.39
C GLU A 7 -14.72 4.22 -7.19
N THR A 8 -14.16 4.31 -8.41
CA THR A 8 -13.97 3.13 -9.25
C THR A 8 -12.83 2.27 -8.70
N GLY A 9 -13.14 1.04 -8.33
CA GLY A 9 -12.15 0.04 -7.94
C GLY A 9 -11.45 -0.59 -9.16
N TYR A 10 -10.13 -0.64 -9.12
CA TYR A 10 -9.27 -1.23 -10.14
C TYR A 10 -8.68 -2.55 -9.60
N PRO A 11 -9.24 -3.72 -9.97
CA PRO A 11 -8.79 -4.99 -9.41
C PRO A 11 -7.45 -5.44 -9.99
N LEU A 12 -6.46 -5.64 -9.11
CA LEU A 12 -5.14 -6.19 -9.41
C LEU A 12 -4.90 -7.47 -8.60
N VAL A 13 -4.16 -8.41 -9.20
CA VAL A 13 -3.86 -9.71 -8.58
C VAL A 13 -2.39 -9.75 -8.20
N MET A 14 -2.07 -10.17 -6.97
CA MET A 14 -0.69 -10.34 -6.54
C MET A 14 -0.53 -11.55 -5.62
N PRO A 15 0.68 -12.11 -5.48
CA PRO A 15 0.98 -13.05 -4.41
C PRO A 15 0.60 -12.48 -3.04
N MET A 16 0.08 -13.31 -2.13
CA MET A 16 -0.27 -12.87 -0.78
C MET A 16 0.95 -12.35 0.00
N ALA A 17 2.13 -12.92 -0.24
CA ALA A 17 3.38 -12.41 0.30
C ALA A 17 3.68 -10.96 -0.16
N ASP A 18 3.33 -10.62 -1.41
CA ASP A 18 3.51 -9.26 -1.93
C ASP A 18 2.51 -8.29 -1.30
N TRP A 19 1.28 -8.75 -1.07
CA TRP A 19 0.30 -7.97 -0.31
C TRP A 19 0.81 -7.65 1.10
N LEU A 20 1.44 -8.60 1.79
CA LEU A 20 2.00 -8.36 3.12
C LEU A 20 3.10 -7.30 3.12
N VAL A 21 3.93 -7.27 2.08
CA VAL A 21 4.91 -6.19 1.89
C VAL A 21 4.18 -4.84 1.68
N VAL A 22 3.11 -4.82 0.90
CA VAL A 22 2.30 -3.60 0.71
C VAL A 22 1.68 -3.14 2.04
N ASP A 23 1.09 -4.04 2.83
CA ASP A 23 0.51 -3.71 4.15
C ASP A 23 1.57 -3.13 5.09
N ALA A 24 2.74 -3.77 5.18
CA ALA A 24 3.85 -3.29 5.99
C ALA A 24 4.34 -1.90 5.53
N VAL A 25 4.45 -1.68 4.22
CA VAL A 25 4.85 -0.37 3.67
C VAL A 25 3.81 0.71 3.96
N MET A 26 2.51 0.39 3.94
CA MET A 26 1.47 1.34 4.34
C MET A 26 1.51 1.64 5.84
N ASP A 27 1.83 0.66 6.69
CA ASP A 27 2.04 0.87 8.13
C ASP A 27 3.22 1.80 8.40
N LEU A 28 4.35 1.57 7.73
CA LEU A 28 5.52 2.45 7.78
C LEU A 28 5.21 3.87 7.28
N GLU A 29 4.39 4.01 6.24
CA GLU A 29 3.94 5.32 5.76
C GLU A 29 3.14 6.06 6.83
N ILE A 30 2.22 5.39 7.52
CA ILE A 30 1.42 5.97 8.61
C ILE A 30 2.33 6.37 9.79
N GLN A 31 3.27 5.50 10.16
CA GLN A 31 4.25 5.76 11.22
C GLN A 31 5.11 7.00 10.90
N ASP A 32 5.72 7.05 9.71
CA ASP A 32 6.58 8.16 9.28
C ASP A 32 5.82 9.50 9.24
N LEU A 33 4.55 9.51 8.79
CA LEU A 33 3.72 10.71 8.84
C LEU A 33 3.50 11.18 10.29
N ARG A 34 3.21 10.26 11.22
CA ARG A 34 2.99 10.58 12.64
C ARG A 34 4.27 11.07 13.32
N ASP A 35 5.40 10.42 13.06
CA ASP A 35 6.69 10.78 13.65
C ASP A 35 7.10 12.20 13.24
N LYS A 36 6.89 12.58 11.97
CA LYS A 36 7.11 13.95 11.49
C LYS A 36 6.20 14.98 12.15
N ALA A 37 4.92 14.64 12.40
CA ALA A 37 4.03 15.53 13.13
C ALA A 37 4.56 15.80 14.55
N TRP A 38 5.07 14.76 15.21
CA TRP A 38 5.70 14.88 16.52
C TRP A 38 6.95 15.78 16.50
N GLU A 39 7.84 15.59 15.52
CA GLU A 39 9.05 16.40 15.35
C GLU A 39 8.78 17.87 15.03
N SER A 40 7.66 18.16 14.36
CA SER A 40 7.24 19.53 14.02
C SER A 40 6.84 20.39 15.23
N GLY A 41 6.77 19.79 16.43
CA GLY A 41 6.40 20.49 17.66
C GLY A 41 4.89 20.74 17.81
N THR A 42 4.08 20.13 16.95
CA THR A 42 2.62 20.06 17.10
C THR A 42 2.20 18.59 17.27
N PRO A 43 2.45 17.99 18.45
CA PRO A 43 2.04 16.62 18.74
C PRO A 43 0.55 16.46 18.42
N ASP A 44 0.22 15.40 17.69
CA ASP A 44 -1.15 15.03 17.32
C ASP A 44 -1.83 15.89 16.22
N GLN A 45 -1.13 16.83 15.59
CA GLN A 45 -1.65 17.52 14.39
C GLN A 45 -0.79 17.22 13.17
N LEU A 46 -1.22 16.22 12.41
CA LEU A 46 -0.89 16.16 10.99
C LEU A 46 -1.51 17.39 10.31
N ASP A 47 -0.79 18.02 9.38
CA ASP A 47 -1.47 18.95 8.48
C ASP A 47 -2.57 18.22 7.68
N GLU A 48 -3.50 18.98 7.10
CA GLU A 48 -4.70 18.42 6.45
C GLU A 48 -4.36 17.39 5.37
N HIS A 49 -3.34 17.64 4.56
CA HIS A 49 -3.01 16.73 3.48
C HIS A 49 -2.27 15.48 4.04
N ALA A 50 -1.54 15.56 5.18
CA ALA A 50 -0.81 14.45 5.79
C ALA A 50 -1.78 13.53 6.52
N SER A 51 -2.77 14.11 7.19
CA SER A 51 -3.94 13.37 7.68
C SER A 51 -4.64 12.67 6.52
N GLY A 52 -4.89 13.39 5.41
CA GLY A 52 -5.52 12.83 4.22
C GLY A 52 -4.68 11.79 3.46
N LEU A 53 -3.39 11.62 3.76
CA LEU A 53 -2.56 10.51 3.28
C LEU A 53 -2.60 9.33 4.25
N ALA A 54 -2.52 9.59 5.56
CA ALA A 54 -2.66 8.56 6.58
C ALA A 54 -4.01 7.85 6.50
N ASP A 55 -5.10 8.59 6.28
CA ASP A 55 -6.45 8.01 6.09
C ASP A 55 -6.51 7.10 4.86
N VAL A 56 -5.80 7.45 3.78
CA VAL A 56 -5.75 6.62 2.57
C VAL A 56 -4.93 5.37 2.79
N ALA A 57 -3.75 5.49 3.42
CA ALA A 57 -2.91 4.35 3.77
C ALA A 57 -3.69 3.36 4.66
N GLU A 58 -4.39 3.86 5.67
CA GLU A 58 -5.26 3.06 6.54
C GLU A 58 -6.39 2.40 5.74
N SER A 59 -7.06 3.15 4.85
CA SER A 59 -8.11 2.59 3.99
C SER A 59 -7.61 1.48 3.06
N ILE A 60 -6.37 1.55 2.58
CA ILE A 60 -5.74 0.51 1.75
C ILE A 60 -5.58 -0.77 2.56
N ARG A 61 -5.00 -0.66 3.76
CA ARG A 61 -4.80 -1.81 4.67
C ARG A 61 -6.11 -2.47 5.01
N GLN A 62 -7.10 -1.68 5.44
CA GLN A 62 -8.43 -2.17 5.73
C GLN A 62 -9.05 -2.85 4.51
N ALA A 63 -9.02 -2.21 3.34
CA ALA A 63 -9.59 -2.79 2.13
C ALA A 63 -8.92 -4.12 1.77
N GLY A 64 -7.61 -4.25 1.92
CA GLY A 64 -6.92 -5.49 1.65
C GLY A 64 -7.29 -6.61 2.61
N TRP A 65 -7.27 -6.36 3.92
CA TRP A 65 -7.66 -7.37 4.91
C TRP A 65 -9.12 -7.82 4.76
N HIS A 66 -10.05 -6.92 4.43
CA HIS A 66 -11.46 -7.26 4.19
C HIS A 66 -11.68 -8.12 2.93
N GLN A 67 -10.77 -8.06 1.96
CA GLN A 67 -10.89 -8.76 0.68
C GLN A 67 -10.21 -10.15 0.68
N ILE A 68 -9.62 -10.59 1.80
CA ILE A 68 -8.95 -11.90 1.91
C ILE A 68 -9.95 -12.96 2.41
N PRO A 69 -10.45 -13.87 1.55
CA PRO A 69 -11.49 -14.84 1.94
C PRO A 69 -10.97 -15.93 2.89
N ASP A 70 -9.67 -16.24 2.86
CA ASP A 70 -9.05 -17.34 3.60
C ASP A 70 -8.17 -16.82 4.75
N LEU A 71 -8.59 -15.76 5.44
CA LEU A 71 -7.86 -15.25 6.60
C LEU A 71 -7.95 -16.28 7.75
N PRO A 72 -6.81 -16.71 8.33
CA PRO A 72 -6.80 -17.61 9.48
C PRO A 72 -7.65 -17.07 10.63
N GLN A 73 -8.41 -17.95 11.27
CA GLN A 73 -9.29 -17.59 12.41
C GLN A 73 -8.59 -17.72 13.76
N ASP A 74 -7.41 -18.35 13.80
CA ASP A 74 -6.63 -18.60 15.00
C ASP A 74 -5.12 -18.55 14.73
N ALA A 75 -4.33 -18.51 15.81
CA ALA A 75 -2.88 -18.41 15.76
C ALA A 75 -2.22 -19.57 15.00
N SER A 76 -2.75 -20.80 15.12
CA SER A 76 -2.21 -21.96 14.40
C SER A 76 -2.37 -21.83 12.89
N GLY A 77 -3.46 -21.23 12.42
CA GLY A 77 -3.66 -20.98 11.01
C GLY A 77 -2.65 -19.98 10.43
N PHE A 78 -2.10 -19.08 11.24
CA PHE A 78 -1.06 -18.13 10.81
C PHE A 78 0.32 -18.77 10.62
N GLU A 79 0.63 -19.91 11.27
CA GLU A 79 1.95 -20.56 11.17
C GLU A 79 2.31 -21.00 9.75
N SER A 80 1.30 -21.33 8.94
CA SER A 80 1.45 -21.77 7.55
C SER A 80 0.89 -20.76 6.54
N TRP A 81 0.56 -19.56 7.02
CA TRP A 81 -0.02 -18.51 6.21
C TRP A 81 1.06 -17.46 5.86
N PRO A 82 1.09 -16.97 4.61
CA PRO A 82 0.22 -17.34 3.51
C PRO A 82 0.56 -18.72 2.92
N LYS A 83 -0.45 -19.43 2.38
CA LYS A 83 -0.22 -20.72 1.72
C LYS A 83 0.66 -20.51 0.48
N PRO A 84 1.59 -21.43 0.13
CA PRO A 84 2.37 -21.32 -1.08
C PRO A 84 1.49 -21.12 -2.33
N GLY A 85 1.79 -20.08 -3.11
CA GLY A 85 1.02 -19.74 -4.32
C GLY A 85 -0.31 -19.04 -4.07
N GLN A 86 -0.67 -18.74 -2.81
CA GLN A 86 -1.86 -17.94 -2.50
C GLN A 86 -1.74 -16.54 -3.10
N THR A 87 -2.82 -16.08 -3.73
CA THR A 87 -2.91 -14.75 -4.33
C THR A 87 -4.01 -13.92 -3.68
N ALA A 88 -3.81 -12.63 -3.58
CA ALA A 88 -4.83 -11.64 -3.27
C ALA A 88 -5.33 -10.98 -4.58
N ASN A 89 -6.63 -10.81 -4.72
CA ASN A 89 -7.23 -9.99 -5.77
C ASN A 89 -7.83 -8.75 -5.10
N LEU A 90 -7.12 -7.62 -5.21
CA LEU A 90 -7.44 -6.40 -4.48
C LEU A 90 -8.04 -5.38 -5.43
N SER A 91 -9.22 -4.90 -5.07
CA SER A 91 -9.86 -3.77 -5.74
C SER A 91 -9.64 -2.52 -4.92
N LEU A 92 -8.76 -1.63 -5.40
CA LEU A 92 -8.48 -0.33 -4.81
C LEU A 92 -8.73 0.79 -5.84
N THR A 93 -8.98 2.01 -5.38
CA THR A 93 -9.15 3.17 -6.26
C THR A 93 -7.84 3.57 -6.93
N ALA A 94 -7.89 4.37 -7.99
CA ALA A 94 -6.69 4.85 -8.67
C ALA A 94 -5.76 5.63 -7.71
N ARG A 95 -6.34 6.46 -6.83
CA ARG A 95 -5.59 7.20 -5.80
C ARG A 95 -4.92 6.26 -4.79
N GLN A 96 -5.61 5.22 -4.36
CA GLN A 96 -5.05 4.21 -3.46
C GLN A 96 -3.87 3.47 -4.12
N TRP A 97 -4.01 3.00 -5.36
CA TRP A 97 -2.89 2.40 -6.10
C TRP A 97 -1.73 3.39 -6.31
N GLY A 98 -2.04 4.66 -6.53
CA GLY A 98 -1.07 5.74 -6.61
C GLY A 98 -0.23 5.87 -5.35
N LEU A 99 -0.87 5.84 -4.18
CA LEU A 99 -0.17 5.87 -2.90
C LEU A 99 0.69 4.63 -2.70
N VAL A 100 0.16 3.42 -2.95
CA VAL A 100 0.92 2.16 -2.85
C VAL A 100 2.20 2.22 -3.68
N VAL A 101 2.10 2.58 -4.96
CA VAL A 101 3.26 2.64 -5.87
C VAL A 101 4.25 3.72 -5.46
N SER A 102 3.77 4.85 -4.94
CA SER A 102 4.63 5.95 -4.52
C SER A 102 5.40 5.60 -3.25
N ALA A 103 4.73 5.01 -2.25
CA ALA A 103 5.35 4.54 -1.02
C ALA A 103 6.37 3.41 -1.27
N LEU A 104 6.02 2.38 -2.06
CA LEU A 104 6.96 1.30 -2.41
C LEU A 104 8.25 1.84 -3.03
N ARG A 105 8.15 2.86 -3.89
CA ARG A 105 9.34 3.47 -4.51
C ARG A 105 10.16 4.29 -3.52
N ARG A 106 9.49 5.02 -2.62
CA ARG A 106 10.13 5.82 -1.59
C ARG A 106 10.90 4.92 -0.63
N TRP A 107 10.24 3.92 -0.05
CA TRP A 107 10.85 2.99 0.90
C TRP A 107 11.93 2.12 0.26
N ALA A 108 11.83 1.81 -1.04
CA ALA A 108 12.92 1.16 -1.77
C ALA A 108 14.17 2.03 -2.01
N ALA A 109 14.06 3.35 -1.81
CA ALA A 109 15.13 4.32 -1.98
C ALA A 109 15.70 4.83 -0.64
N VAL A 110 15.08 4.48 0.50
CA VAL A 110 15.64 4.73 1.81
C VAL A 110 16.88 3.84 1.96
N ASP A 111 18.05 4.47 2.13
CA ASP A 111 19.37 3.85 2.07
C ASP A 111 19.75 3.15 3.39
N GLU A 112 18.77 2.79 4.23
CA GLU A 112 19.02 2.08 5.48
C GLU A 112 19.41 0.62 5.18
N PRO A 113 20.63 0.20 5.55
CA PRO A 113 21.20 -1.09 5.15
C PRO A 113 20.64 -2.29 5.93
N SER A 114 19.57 -2.12 6.71
CA SER A 114 19.02 -3.19 7.55
C SER A 114 18.47 -4.33 6.71
N GLU A 115 17.75 -4.07 5.60
CA GLU A 115 17.09 -5.13 4.80
C GLU A 115 17.10 -4.87 3.27
N PRO A 116 18.24 -5.08 2.57
CA PRO A 116 18.33 -4.92 1.11
C PRO A 116 17.32 -5.76 0.30
N GLN A 117 16.81 -6.85 0.89
CA GLN A 117 15.79 -7.72 0.30
C GLN A 117 14.44 -7.01 0.20
N ASP A 118 14.11 -6.14 1.17
CA ASP A 118 12.86 -5.38 1.21
C ASP A 118 12.83 -4.30 0.14
N ALA A 119 13.95 -3.61 -0.07
CA ALA A 119 14.05 -2.62 -1.15
C ALA A 119 13.90 -3.28 -2.55
N ALA A 120 14.46 -4.49 -2.73
CA ALA A 120 14.29 -5.24 -3.96
C ALA A 120 12.84 -5.71 -4.16
N ALA A 121 12.20 -6.22 -3.09
CA ALA A 121 10.79 -6.60 -3.11
C ALA A 121 9.90 -5.40 -3.46
N CYS A 122 10.11 -4.25 -2.83
CA CYS A 122 9.37 -3.02 -3.08
C CYS A 122 9.47 -2.58 -4.55
N ARG A 123 10.68 -2.57 -5.13
CA ARG A 123 10.87 -2.25 -6.57
C ARG A 123 10.13 -3.22 -7.48
N ARG A 124 10.26 -4.52 -7.21
CA ARG A 124 9.60 -5.58 -7.99
C ARG A 124 8.08 -5.44 -7.94
N ILE A 125 7.51 -5.23 -6.75
CA ILE A 125 6.07 -5.07 -6.55
C ILE A 125 5.57 -3.82 -7.27
N ALA A 126 6.24 -2.68 -7.12
CA ALA A 126 5.86 -1.45 -7.81
C ALA A 126 5.88 -1.60 -9.35
N ALA A 127 6.85 -2.34 -9.90
CA ALA A 127 6.92 -2.63 -11.33
C ALA A 127 5.75 -3.53 -11.78
N MET A 128 5.50 -4.61 -11.06
CA MET A 128 4.38 -5.54 -11.32
C MET A 128 3.03 -4.81 -11.31
N LEU A 129 2.76 -3.95 -10.33
CA LEU A 129 1.48 -3.23 -10.24
C LEU A 129 1.25 -2.32 -11.45
N ARG A 130 2.30 -1.62 -11.88
CA ARG A 130 2.25 -0.75 -13.07
C ARG A 130 2.00 -1.56 -14.35
N GLU A 131 2.70 -2.67 -14.52
CA GLU A 131 2.53 -3.55 -15.67
C GLU A 131 1.09 -4.05 -15.76
N GLN A 132 0.53 -4.55 -14.66
CA GLN A 132 -0.88 -5.00 -14.64
C GLN A 132 -1.87 -3.87 -14.96
N PHE A 133 -1.62 -2.64 -14.50
CA PHE A 133 -2.48 -1.49 -14.81
C PHE A 133 -2.53 -1.20 -16.31
N ILE A 134 -1.37 -1.30 -16.98
CA ILE A 134 -1.23 -1.12 -18.42
C ILE A 134 -1.89 -2.29 -19.17
N GLU A 135 -1.60 -3.53 -18.78
CA GLU A 135 -2.15 -4.74 -19.40
C GLU A 135 -3.68 -4.76 -19.37
N LYS A 136 -4.27 -4.36 -18.23
CA LYS A 136 -5.72 -4.26 -18.05
C LYS A 136 -6.33 -3.00 -18.69
N ARG A 137 -5.52 -2.15 -19.32
CA ARG A 137 -5.92 -0.91 -20.02
C ARG A 137 -6.64 0.08 -19.10
N TYR A 138 -6.24 0.14 -17.83
CA TYR A 138 -6.75 1.11 -16.87
C TYR A 138 -6.11 2.50 -17.02
N GLY A 139 -5.02 2.60 -17.80
CA GLY A 139 -4.26 3.83 -18.02
C GLY A 139 -2.97 3.82 -17.21
N GLU A 140 -2.54 5.00 -16.76
CA GLU A 140 -1.39 5.16 -15.87
C GLU A 140 -1.85 5.26 -14.41
N ILE A 141 -1.10 4.65 -13.50
CA ILE A 141 -1.32 4.83 -12.07
C ILE A 141 -0.95 6.28 -11.71
N PRO A 142 -1.87 7.08 -11.13
CA PRO A 142 -1.58 8.47 -10.81
C PRO A 142 -0.48 8.55 -9.73
N PRO A 143 0.53 9.41 -9.89
CA PRO A 143 1.52 9.60 -8.84
C PRO A 143 0.88 10.32 -7.65
N VAL A 144 1.17 9.84 -6.44
CA VAL A 144 0.79 10.52 -5.20
C VAL A 144 2.08 11.05 -4.56
N ARG A 145 2.15 12.37 -4.36
CA ARG A 145 3.29 12.96 -3.65
C ARG A 145 3.14 12.63 -2.17
N THR A 146 4.18 12.02 -1.62
CA THR A 146 4.31 11.70 -0.19
C THR A 146 5.34 12.59 0.51
N GLU A 147 5.95 13.51 -0.25
CA GLU A 147 6.91 14.49 0.23
C GLU A 147 6.18 15.77 0.65
N TRP A 148 6.68 16.35 1.75
CA TRP A 148 6.12 17.48 2.48
C TRP A 148 7.20 18.50 2.80
#